data_AF-A0A161TF44-F1
#
_entry.id   AF-A0A161TF44-F1
#
_cell.length_a   1.000
_cell.length_b   1.000
_cell.length_c   1.000
_cell.angle_alpha   90.00
_cell.angle_beta   90.00
_cell.angle_gamma   90.00
#
_symmetry.space_group_name_H-M   'P 1'
#
loop_
_entity.id
_entity.type
_entity.pdbx_description
1 polymer ?
#
loop_
_entity_poly.entity_id
_entity_poly.type
_entity_poly.pdbx_seq_one_letter_code
_entity_poly.pdbx_strand_id
1 'polypeptide(L)'
;MLAPEAKECGLVNRVYKDKESMISEALQIAEDISKKSPVAVQSTKRSLFFSRDHSVQESLNHIADWNQTMLQSEDFMNASVAEATKSPAPVFAKL
;
A
#
# COMPACT_ATOMS: atom_id res chain seq x y z
N MET A 1 1.95 -20.83 -19.90
CA MET A 1 2.89 -20.25 -18.93
C MET A 1 2.86 -21.09 -17.68
N LEU A 2 4.00 -21.63 -17.26
CA LEU A 2 4.09 -22.40 -16.00
C LEU A 2 4.29 -21.45 -14.81
N ALA A 3 3.94 -21.89 -13.59
CA ALA A 3 4.04 -21.03 -12.41
C ALA A 3 5.44 -20.41 -12.18
N PRO A 4 6.57 -21.14 -12.37
CA PRO A 4 7.91 -20.56 -12.25
C PRO A 4 8.16 -19.42 -13.27
N GLU A 5 7.78 -19.65 -14.53
CA GLU A 5 7.91 -18.67 -15.61
C GLU A 5 7.11 -17.39 -15.32
N ALA A 6 5.88 -17.53 -14.80
CA ALA A 6 5.04 -16.40 -14.40
C ALA A 6 5.67 -15.55 -13.28
N LYS A 7 6.44 -16.18 -12.38
CA LYS A 7 7.20 -15.47 -11.35
C LYS A 7 8.42 -14.76 -11.94
N GLU A 8 9.17 -15.45 -12.80
CA GLU A 8 10.39 -14.91 -13.43
C GLU A 8 10.09 -13.68 -14.31
N CYS A 9 8.95 -13.66 -14.99
CA CYS A 9 8.54 -12.51 -15.80
C CYS A 9 7.82 -11.40 -15.01
N GLY A 10 7.62 -11.57 -13.70
CA GLY A 10 6.97 -10.58 -12.82
C GLY A 10 5.44 -10.53 -12.88
N LEU A 11 4.76 -11.52 -13.47
CA LEU A 11 3.29 -11.59 -13.49
C LEU A 11 2.72 -11.91 -12.10
N VAL A 12 3.42 -12.74 -11.32
CA VAL A 12 3.06 -13.07 -9.93
C VAL A 12 4.22 -12.80 -8.99
N ASN A 13 3.93 -12.36 -7.76
CA ASN A 13 4.99 -12.07 -6.79
C ASN A 13 5.67 -13.34 -6.25
N ARG A 14 4.91 -14.43 -6.04
CA ARG A 14 5.35 -15.65 -5.36
C ARG A 14 4.64 -16.88 -5.93
N VAL A 15 5.29 -18.04 -5.80
CA VAL A 15 4.77 -19.36 -6.18
C VAL A 15 4.87 -20.27 -4.96
N TYR A 16 3.83 -21.03 -4.70
CA TYR A 16 3.71 -21.89 -3.53
C TYR A 16 3.46 -23.34 -3.95
N LYS A 17 3.76 -24.28 -3.06
CA LYS A 17 3.64 -25.72 -3.31
C LYS A 17 2.18 -26.14 -3.50
N ASP A 18 1.27 -25.53 -2.75
CA ASP A 18 -0.14 -25.88 -2.70
C ASP A 18 -1.01 -24.64 -2.43
N LYS A 19 -2.33 -24.84 -2.55
CA LYS A 19 -3.31 -23.77 -2.36
C LYS A 19 -3.37 -23.27 -0.92
N GLU A 20 -3.19 -24.15 0.06
CA GLU A 20 -3.31 -23.81 1.49
C GLU A 20 -2.18 -22.86 1.91
N SER A 21 -0.94 -23.20 1.56
CA SER A 21 0.24 -22.35 1.79
C SER A 21 0.11 -20.99 1.08
N MET A 22 -0.37 -20.99 -0.18
CA MET A 22 -0.63 -19.75 -0.92
C MET A 22 -1.65 -18.84 -0.21
N ILE A 23 -2.79 -19.39 0.22
CA ILE A 23 -3.84 -18.60 0.87
C ILE A 23 -3.37 -18.08 2.23
N SER A 24 -2.71 -18.92 3.03
CA SER A 24 -2.16 -18.52 4.33
C SER A 24 -1.23 -17.31 4.19
N GLU A 25 -0.33 -17.35 3.23
CA GLU A 25 0.63 -16.28 2.96
C GLU A 25 -0.02 -15.03 2.37
N ALA A 26 -0.99 -15.20 1.47
CA ALA A 26 -1.75 -14.08 0.91
C ALA A 26 -2.56 -13.34 2.00
N LEU A 27 -3.15 -14.08 2.95
CA LEU A 27 -3.85 -13.50 4.09
C LEU A 27 -2.90 -12.79 5.06
N GLN A 28 -1.70 -13.33 5.29
CA GLN A 28 -0.69 -12.65 6.10
C GLN A 28 -0.28 -11.32 5.48
N ILE A 29 -0.07 -11.27 4.16
CA ILE A 29 0.21 -10.02 3.44
C ILE A 29 -0.97 -9.04 3.56
N ALA A 30 -2.20 -9.53 3.42
CA ALA A 30 -3.40 -8.70 3.58
C ALA A 30 -3.52 -8.13 5.00
N GLU A 31 -3.20 -8.93 6.02
CA GLU A 31 -3.15 -8.49 7.42
C GLU A 31 -2.10 -7.39 7.61
N ASP A 32 -0.90 -7.56 7.05
CA ASP A 32 0.17 -6.56 7.15
C ASP A 32 -0.18 -5.25 6.45
N ILE A 33 -0.88 -5.30 5.32
CA ILE A 33 -1.43 -4.10 4.65
C ILE A 33 -2.51 -3.46 5.52
N SER A 34 -3.38 -4.26 6.15
CA SER A 34 -4.48 -3.75 6.99
C SER A 34 -4.02 -3.03 8.26
N LYS A 35 -2.79 -3.30 8.72
CA LYS A 35 -2.14 -2.60 9.85
C LYS A 35 -1.65 -1.20 9.48
N LYS A 36 -1.71 -0.79 8.21
CA LYS A 36 -1.27 0.53 7.74
C LYS A 36 -2.45 1.50 7.65
N SER A 37 -2.15 2.80 7.58
CA SER A 37 -3.16 3.83 7.35
C SER A 37 -3.96 3.50 6.08
N PRO A 38 -5.30 3.32 6.17
CA PRO A 38 -6.11 3.06 4.99
C PRO A 38 -6.09 4.26 4.03
N VAL A 39 -5.96 5.49 4.54
CA VAL A 39 -5.76 6.70 3.72
C VAL A 39 -4.46 6.59 2.93
N ALA A 40 -3.35 6.24 3.58
CA ALA A 40 -2.04 6.12 2.91
C ALA A 40 -2.01 4.99 1.87
N VAL A 41 -2.54 3.81 2.20
CA VAL A 41 -2.57 2.65 1.28
C VAL A 41 -3.39 2.97 0.03
N GLN A 42 -4.60 3.52 0.21
CA GLN A 42 -5.47 3.83 -0.93
C GLN A 42 -4.97 5.00 -1.76
N SER A 43 -4.43 6.04 -1.11
CA SER A 43 -3.82 7.18 -1.81
C SER A 43 -2.62 6.73 -2.63
N THR A 44 -1.76 5.88 -2.07
CA THR A 44 -0.62 5.32 -2.82
C THR A 44 -1.10 4.53 -4.04
N LYS A 45 -2.08 3.64 -3.87
CA LYS A 45 -2.65 2.86 -5.00
C LYS A 45 -3.25 3.75 -6.07
N ARG A 46 -3.95 4.83 -5.67
CA ARG A 46 -4.54 5.80 -6.59
C ARG A 46 -3.46 6.55 -7.37
N SER A 47 -2.43 7.06 -6.70
CA SER A 47 -1.33 7.76 -7.34
C SER A 47 -0.54 6.86 -8.29
N LEU A 48 -0.36 5.57 -7.95
CA LEU A 48 0.26 4.58 -8.85
C LEU A 48 -0.57 4.39 -10.13
N PHE A 49 -1.89 4.27 -10.01
CA PHE A 49 -2.75 4.16 -11.19
C PHE A 49 -2.75 5.43 -12.04
N PHE A 50 -2.83 6.60 -11.42
CA PHE A 50 -2.75 7.86 -12.15
C PHE A 50 -1.43 7.95 -12.91
N SER A 51 -0.32 7.65 -12.25
CA SER A 51 1.03 7.75 -12.84
C SER A 51 1.29 6.79 -13.98
N ARG A 52 0.53 5.67 -14.07
CA ARG A 52 0.65 4.72 -15.18
C ARG A 52 0.21 5.35 -16.51
N ASP A 53 -0.81 6.20 -16.48
CA ASP A 53 -1.53 6.67 -17.67
C ASP A 53 -1.21 8.14 -18.01
N HIS A 54 -0.33 8.80 -17.25
CA HIS A 54 0.00 10.23 -17.38
C HIS A 54 1.51 10.47 -17.43
N SER A 55 1.91 11.66 -17.89
CA SER A 55 3.31 12.07 -17.86
C SER A 55 3.83 12.20 -16.43
N VAL A 56 5.16 12.18 -16.28
CA VAL A 56 5.81 12.39 -14.98
C VAL A 56 5.40 13.72 -14.36
N GLN A 57 5.32 14.80 -15.14
CA GLN A 57 4.94 16.12 -14.61
C GLN A 57 3.49 16.16 -14.11
N GLU A 58 2.55 15.60 -14.88
CA GLU A 58 1.14 15.50 -14.45
C GLU A 58 1.01 14.64 -13.20
N SER A 59 1.78 13.55 -13.11
CA SER A 59 1.79 12.65 -11.97
C SER A 59 2.34 13.31 -10.70
N LEU A 60 3.39 14.10 -10.82
CA LEU A 60 3.94 14.88 -9.71
C LEU A 60 2.94 15.95 -9.24
N ASN A 61 2.27 16.64 -10.16
CA ASN A 61 1.20 17.59 -9.83
C ASN A 61 0.05 16.86 -9.11
N HIS A 62 -0.39 15.70 -9.62
CA HIS A 62 -1.39 14.86 -8.96
C HIS A 62 -0.99 14.46 -7.54
N ILE A 63 0.25 14.00 -7.34
CA ILE A 63 0.75 13.65 -6.00
C ILE A 63 0.71 14.87 -5.07
N ALA A 64 1.15 16.04 -5.55
CA ALA A 64 1.15 17.28 -4.76
C ALA A 64 -0.27 17.67 -4.35
N ASP A 65 -1.21 17.72 -5.30
CA ASP A 65 -2.61 18.09 -5.05
C ASP A 65 -3.34 17.07 -4.18
N TRP A 66 -3.13 15.77 -4.44
CA TRP A 66 -3.76 14.71 -3.67
C TRP A 66 -3.25 14.70 -2.22
N ASN A 67 -1.93 14.85 -2.01
CA ASN A 67 -1.35 14.86 -0.67
C ASN A 67 -1.70 16.14 0.12
N GLN A 68 -2.00 17.27 -0.53
CA GLN A 68 -2.49 18.47 0.18
C GLN A 68 -3.71 18.15 1.06
N THR A 69 -4.60 17.27 0.59
CA THR A 69 -5.76 16.81 1.39
C THR A 69 -5.41 15.61 2.27
N MET A 70 -4.73 14.59 1.72
CA MET A 70 -4.53 13.33 2.44
C MET A 70 -3.61 13.47 3.67
N LEU A 71 -2.66 14.43 3.64
CA LEU A 71 -1.81 14.74 4.80
C LEU A 71 -2.56 15.43 5.95
N GLN A 72 -3.80 15.89 5.72
CA GLN A 72 -4.66 16.44 6.77
C GLN A 72 -5.45 15.35 7.52
N SER A 73 -5.26 14.07 7.18
CA SER A 73 -5.90 12.97 7.90
C SER A 73 -5.33 12.79 9.32
N GLU A 74 -6.19 12.35 10.24
CA GLU A 74 -5.76 11.97 11.59
C GLU A 74 -4.73 10.83 11.56
N ASP A 75 -4.80 9.95 10.56
CA ASP A 75 -3.82 8.88 10.35
C ASP A 75 -2.38 9.42 10.27
N PHE A 76 -2.14 10.46 9.48
CA PHE A 76 -0.82 11.05 9.34
C PHE A 76 -0.34 11.67 10.66
N MET A 77 -1.23 12.38 11.36
CA MET A 77 -0.92 12.97 12.65
C MET A 77 -0.57 11.90 13.70
N ASN A 78 -1.43 10.88 13.84
CA ASN A 78 -1.27 9.79 14.80
C ASN A 78 0.02 9.00 14.52
N ALA A 79 0.32 8.71 13.26
CA ALA A 79 1.57 8.06 12.86
C ALA A 79 2.80 8.92 13.19
N SER A 80 2.75 10.21 12.88
CA SER A 80 3.85 11.15 13.14
C SER A 80 4.12 11.29 14.64
N VAL A 81 3.07 11.39 15.46
CA VAL A 81 3.18 11.45 16.92
C VAL A 81 3.75 10.14 17.46
N ALA A 82 3.19 9.00 17.06
CA ALA A 82 3.66 7.69 17.54
C ALA A 82 5.15 7.45 17.24
N GLU A 83 5.61 7.83 16.04
CA GLU A 83 7.02 7.77 15.68
C GLU A 83 7.87 8.72 16.54
N ALA A 84 7.45 9.98 16.68
CA ALA A 84 8.18 10.99 17.46
C ALA A 84 8.29 10.61 18.94
N THR A 85 7.26 9.98 19.52
CA THR A 85 7.21 9.55 20.92
C THR A 85 7.70 8.12 21.14
N LYS A 86 8.10 7.41 20.08
CA LYS A 86 8.44 5.97 20.11
C LYS A 86 7.35 5.12 20.76
N SER A 87 6.09 5.52 20.57
CA SER A 87 4.94 4.78 21.05
C SER A 87 4.63 3.59 20.14
N PRO A 88 3.83 2.62 20.61
CA PRO A 88 3.35 1.54 19.75
C PRO A 88 2.65 2.07 18.49
N ALA A 89 2.61 1.25 17.43
CA ALA A 89 1.96 1.62 16.18
C ALA A 89 0.51 2.08 16.42
N PRO A 90 0.09 3.21 15.84
CA PRO A 90 -1.24 3.74 16.06
C PRO A 90 -2.30 2.81 15.44
N VAL A 91 -3.47 2.78 16.06
CA VAL A 91 -4.65 2.18 15.46
C VAL A 91 -5.30 3.24 14.58
N PHE A 92 -5.38 2.98 13.29
CA PHE A 92 -6.03 3.89 12.34
C PHE A 92 -7.54 3.73 12.36
N ALA A 93 -8.26 4.83 12.10
CA ALA A 93 -9.72 4.80 12.06
C ALA A 93 -10.22 3.93 10.90
N LYS A 94 -11.42 3.36 11.06
CA LYS A 94 -12.09 2.65 9.96
C LYS A 94 -12.57 3.68 8.93
N LEU A 95 -12.41 3.36 7.64
CA LEU A 95 -13.10 4.04 6.55
C LEU A 95 -14.56 3.61 6.48
#